data_AF-A0A7V6PSE2-F1
#
_entry.id   AF-A0A7V6PSE2-F1
#
_cell.length_a   1.000
_cell.length_b   1.000
_cell.length_c   1.000
_cell.angle_alpha   90.00
_cell.angle_beta   90.00
_cell.angle_gamma   90.00
#
_symmetry.space_group_name_H-M   'P 1'
#
loop_
_entity.id
_entity.type
_entity.pdbx_description
1 polymer ?
#
loop_
_entity_poly.entity_id
_entity_poly.type
_entity_poly.pdbx_seq_one_letter_code
_entity_poly.pdbx_strand_id
1 'polypeptide(L)'
;MKVIDLSLPVYNEMPVYPGDPKVFFMRHRSIDPDGYNLTQILMGSHTGTHLDVPLHFVEGGDSIDKFPPERFMGEAYVIDLSYKKAGEDITPEDLSPYADKIQPGSRILLRTDWYKVLPDRRYFKEQPRISYELAL
;
A
#
# COMPACT_ATOMS: atom_id res chain seq x y z
N MET A 1 2.74 18.60 -16.84
CA MET A 1 2.91 17.64 -15.71
C MET A 1 2.09 16.40 -16.03
N LYS A 2 2.63 15.19 -15.80
CA LYS A 2 1.90 13.94 -15.99
C LYS A 2 1.54 13.38 -14.62
N VAL A 3 0.27 13.02 -14.41
CA VAL A 3 -0.18 12.31 -13.22
C VAL A 3 -0.10 10.81 -13.51
N ILE A 4 0.43 10.04 -12.55
CA ILE A 4 0.54 8.58 -12.63
C ILE A 4 -0.25 8.02 -11.45
N ASP A 5 -1.22 7.15 -11.74
CA ASP A 5 -1.97 6.43 -10.72
C ASP A 5 -1.16 5.21 -10.25
N LEU A 6 -0.96 5.10 -8.94
CA LEU A 6 -0.25 4.00 -8.28
C LEU A 6 -1.21 3.08 -7.50
N SER A 7 -2.52 3.24 -7.71
CA SER A 7 -3.56 2.54 -6.97
C SER A 7 -3.98 1.25 -7.69
N LEU A 8 -4.22 0.20 -6.91
CA LEU A 8 -4.90 -1.00 -7.38
C LEU A 8 -6.42 -0.80 -7.32
N PRO A 9 -7.19 -1.35 -8.27
CA PRO A 9 -8.65 -1.27 -8.21
C PRO A 9 -9.17 -2.05 -7.00
N VAL A 10 -10.16 -1.47 -6.32
CA VAL A 10 -10.89 -2.12 -5.23
C VAL A 10 -12.21 -2.66 -5.78
N TYR A 11 -12.48 -3.94 -5.56
CA TYR A 11 -13.66 -4.62 -6.10
C TYR A 11 -14.18 -5.70 -5.15
N ASN A 12 -15.43 -6.12 -5.37
CA ASN A 12 -16.11 -7.11 -4.55
C ASN A 12 -15.35 -8.44 -4.54
N GLU A 13 -15.13 -9.02 -3.35
CA GLU A 13 -14.38 -10.27 -3.16
C GLU A 13 -12.94 -10.24 -3.74
N MET A 14 -12.33 -9.07 -3.87
CA MET A 14 -10.91 -8.99 -4.24
C MET A 14 -10.02 -9.75 -3.24
N PRO A 15 -8.85 -10.27 -3.66
CA PRO A 15 -7.90 -10.84 -2.73
C PRO A 15 -7.51 -9.82 -1.65
N VAL A 16 -7.59 -10.23 -0.39
CA VAL A 16 -7.12 -9.47 0.79
C VAL A 16 -6.11 -10.32 1.55
N TYR A 17 -5.38 -9.69 2.48
CA TYR A 17 -4.43 -10.42 3.32
C TYR A 17 -5.14 -11.57 4.06
N PRO A 18 -4.53 -12.77 4.18
CA PRO A 18 -5.19 -13.91 4.82
C PRO A 18 -5.61 -13.62 6.27
N GLY A 19 -6.91 -13.56 6.51
CA GLY A 19 -7.51 -13.29 7.83
C GLY A 19 -8.24 -11.95 7.91
N ASP A 20 -8.01 -11.05 6.95
CA ASP A 20 -8.61 -9.72 6.95
C ASP A 20 -10.10 -9.74 6.54
N PRO A 21 -10.87 -8.70 6.92
CA PRO A 21 -12.23 -8.50 6.43
C PRO A 21 -12.27 -8.46 4.90
N LYS A 22 -13.21 -9.19 4.32
CA LYS A 22 -13.48 -9.14 2.88
C LYS A 22 -14.10 -7.82 2.45
N VAL A 23 -13.97 -7.53 1.16
CA VAL A 23 -14.53 -6.33 0.53
C VAL A 23 -15.90 -6.64 -0.08
N PHE A 24 -16.92 -5.89 0.33
CA PHE A 24 -18.25 -5.98 -0.22
C PHE A 24 -18.72 -4.64 -0.79
N PHE A 25 -19.21 -4.69 -2.03
CA PHE A 25 -19.94 -3.60 -2.66
C PHE A 25 -21.40 -4.03 -2.81
N MET A 26 -22.29 -3.37 -2.08
CA MET A 26 -23.73 -3.65 -2.12
C MET A 26 -24.45 -2.43 -2.69
N ARG A 27 -25.12 -2.60 -3.84
CA ARG A 27 -25.93 -1.54 -4.41
C ARG A 27 -27.05 -1.18 -3.43
N HIS A 28 -27.05 0.05 -2.94
CA HIS A 28 -28.04 0.56 -2.01
C HIS A 28 -29.20 1.25 -2.75
N ARG A 29 -28.91 1.97 -3.84
CA ARG A 29 -29.88 2.67 -4.69
C ARG A 29 -29.48 2.58 -6.16
N SER A 30 -30.47 2.69 -7.05
CA SER A 30 -30.25 2.79 -8.49
C SER A 30 -30.98 3.99 -9.08
N ILE A 31 -30.43 4.57 -10.17
CA ILE A 31 -31.03 5.73 -10.85
C ILE A 31 -32.52 5.52 -11.13
N ASP A 32 -32.91 4.33 -11.56
CA ASP A 32 -34.31 3.93 -11.61
C ASP A 32 -34.55 2.92 -10.47
N PRO A 33 -35.46 3.17 -9.51
CA PRO A 33 -36.41 4.29 -9.43
C PRO A 33 -35.97 5.48 -8.56
N ASP A 34 -34.77 5.45 -7.96
CA ASP A 34 -34.42 6.35 -6.86
C ASP A 34 -33.91 7.73 -7.30
N GLY A 35 -33.55 7.89 -8.58
CA GLY A 35 -32.97 9.11 -9.15
C GLY A 35 -31.45 9.26 -8.98
N TYR A 36 -30.78 8.33 -8.28
CA TYR A 36 -29.33 8.33 -8.07
C TYR A 36 -28.77 6.92 -7.85
N ASN A 37 -27.48 6.74 -8.11
CA ASN A 37 -26.75 5.52 -7.74
C ASN A 37 -26.06 5.73 -6.40
N LEU A 38 -26.19 4.74 -5.51
CA LEU A 38 -25.47 4.69 -4.25
C LEU A 38 -25.08 3.25 -3.95
N THR A 39 -23.83 3.05 -3.56
CA THR A 39 -23.28 1.74 -3.18
C THR A 39 -22.77 1.83 -1.76
N GLN A 40 -23.21 0.90 -0.92
CA GLN A 40 -22.60 0.68 0.38
C GLN A 40 -21.32 -0.14 0.19
N ILE A 41 -20.25 0.31 0.84
CA ILE A 41 -18.94 -0.34 0.80
C ILE A 41 -18.61 -0.81 2.22
N LEU A 42 -18.25 -2.08 2.36
CA LEU A 42 -17.68 -2.66 3.57
C LEU A 42 -16.29 -3.17 3.22
N MET A 43 -15.27 -2.71 3.95
CA MET A 43 -13.87 -3.07 3.72
C MET A 43 -13.05 -2.90 5.01
N GLY A 44 -11.93 -3.64 5.11
CA GLY A 44 -10.93 -3.40 6.16
C GLY A 44 -10.03 -2.21 5.82
N SER A 45 -9.43 -1.57 6.83
CA SER A 45 -8.53 -0.42 6.66
C SER A 45 -7.27 -0.72 5.83
N HIS A 46 -6.83 -1.98 5.81
CA HIS A 46 -5.63 -2.46 5.07
C HIS A 46 -5.99 -3.14 3.73
N THR A 47 -7.10 -2.73 3.11
CA THR A 47 -7.55 -3.27 1.82
C THR A 47 -6.86 -2.58 0.66
N GLY A 48 -6.27 -3.36 -0.27
CA GLY A 48 -5.71 -2.84 -1.53
C GLY A 48 -4.52 -1.90 -1.31
N THR A 49 -4.39 -0.87 -2.15
CA THR A 49 -3.43 0.22 -1.92
C THR A 49 -3.91 1.06 -0.74
N HIS A 50 -3.20 1.01 0.38
CA HIS A 50 -3.59 1.65 1.64
C HIS A 50 -2.40 2.36 2.30
N LEU A 51 -2.65 2.97 3.46
CA LEU A 51 -1.66 3.67 4.25
C LEU A 51 -1.67 3.14 5.69
N ASP A 52 -0.48 2.86 6.21
CA ASP A 52 -0.28 2.49 7.61
C ASP A 52 0.09 3.72 8.45
N VAL A 53 -0.44 3.74 9.67
CA VAL A 53 -0.13 4.74 10.71
C VAL A 53 0.36 4.02 11.97
N PRO A 54 1.04 4.71 12.92
CA PRO A 54 1.60 4.07 14.11
C PRO A 54 0.60 3.21 14.88
N LEU A 55 -0.67 3.63 14.98
CA LEU A 55 -1.73 2.87 15.65
C LEU A 55 -1.91 1.43 15.11
N HIS A 56 -1.44 1.13 13.90
CA HIS A 56 -1.52 -0.21 13.32
C HIS A 56 -0.72 -1.25 14.13
N PHE A 57 0.44 -0.86 14.70
CA PHE A 57 1.31 -1.78 15.46
C PHE A 57 1.72 -1.26 16.85
N VAL A 58 1.52 0.03 17.13
CA VAL A 58 1.90 0.68 18.39
C VAL A 58 0.64 0.98 19.18
N GLU A 59 0.47 0.32 20.32
CA GLU A 59 -0.64 0.59 21.24
C GLU A 59 -0.61 2.06 21.70
N GLY A 60 -1.74 2.76 21.57
CA GLY A 60 -1.83 4.19 21.83
C GLY A 60 -1.16 5.08 20.78
N GLY A 61 -0.65 4.51 19.68
CA GLY A 61 -0.08 5.24 18.55
C GLY A 61 -1.08 6.20 17.90
N ASP A 62 -0.56 7.16 17.15
CA ASP A 62 -1.41 8.14 16.47
C ASP A 62 -2.20 7.52 15.32
N SER A 63 -3.50 7.86 15.26
CA SER A 63 -4.41 7.56 14.16
C SER A 63 -4.24 8.57 13.02
N ILE A 64 -4.75 8.23 11.83
CA ILE A 64 -4.54 9.00 10.59
C ILE A 64 -5.03 10.46 10.68
N ASP A 65 -6.09 10.72 11.44
CA ASP A 65 -6.69 12.04 11.63
C ASP A 65 -5.79 13.01 12.41
N LYS A 66 -4.75 12.51 13.08
CA LYS A 66 -3.78 13.35 13.82
C LYS A 66 -2.62 13.85 12.96
N PHE A 67 -2.47 13.35 11.75
CA PHE A 67 -1.36 13.73 10.86
C PHE A 67 -1.73 14.96 10.02
N PRO A 68 -0.85 15.97 9.91
CA PRO A 68 -1.11 17.14 9.09
C PRO A 68 -1.06 16.77 7.59
N PRO A 69 -1.93 17.34 6.73
CA PRO A 69 -2.05 16.97 5.31
C PRO A 69 -0.74 17.02 4.51
N GLU A 70 0.18 17.92 4.87
CA GLU A 70 1.48 18.11 4.25
C GLU A 70 2.37 16.86 4.34
N ARG A 71 2.11 15.95 5.29
CA ARG A 71 2.83 14.67 5.38
C ARG A 71 2.52 13.76 4.19
N PHE A 72 1.31 13.85 3.63
CA PHE A 72 0.83 13.00 2.53
C PHE A 72 1.20 13.51 1.14
N MET A 73 1.92 14.64 1.05
CA MET A 73 2.33 15.23 -0.22
C MET A 73 3.82 15.57 -0.19
N GLY A 74 4.50 15.27 -1.29
CA GLY A 74 5.87 15.75 -1.50
C GLY A 74 6.66 14.85 -2.43
N GLU A 75 7.94 15.17 -2.54
CA GLU A 75 8.86 14.44 -3.40
C GLU A 75 9.14 13.05 -2.83
N ALA A 76 9.29 12.09 -3.74
CA ALA A 76 9.65 10.72 -3.44
C ALA A 76 10.71 10.21 -4.42
N TYR A 77 11.63 9.40 -3.93
CA TYR A 77 12.61 8.70 -4.74
C TYR A 77 12.07 7.33 -5.12
N VAL A 78 12.10 6.99 -6.41
CA VAL A 78 11.80 5.64 -6.87
C VAL A 78 13.12 4.88 -6.97
N ILE A 79 13.24 3.80 -6.21
CA ILE A 79 14.40 2.91 -6.25
C ILE A 79 13.97 1.62 -6.94
N ASP A 80 14.64 1.32 -8.06
CA ASP A 80 14.34 0.13 -8.85
C ASP A 80 15.00 -1.10 -8.24
N LEU A 81 14.16 -1.96 -7.65
CA LEU A 81 14.49 -3.26 -7.09
C LEU A 81 13.73 -4.37 -7.83
N SER A 82 13.33 -4.15 -9.09
CA SER A 82 12.59 -5.14 -9.89
C SER A 82 13.40 -6.40 -10.20
N TYR A 83 14.71 -6.40 -9.90
CA TYR A 83 15.57 -7.58 -9.93
C TYR A 83 15.37 -8.52 -8.72
N LYS A 84 14.75 -8.05 -7.64
CA LYS A 84 14.48 -8.86 -6.44
C LYS A 84 13.48 -9.95 -6.75
N LYS A 85 13.79 -11.16 -6.27
CA LYS A 85 12.93 -12.33 -6.46
C LYS A 85 11.96 -12.51 -5.29
N ALA A 86 10.99 -13.39 -5.51
CA ALA A 86 10.05 -13.83 -4.50
C ALA A 86 10.77 -14.25 -3.21
N GLY A 87 10.38 -13.65 -2.08
CA GLY A 87 10.87 -13.94 -0.74
C GLY A 87 12.27 -13.42 -0.43
N GLU A 88 12.93 -12.70 -1.35
CA GLU A 88 14.24 -12.10 -1.09
C GLU A 88 14.13 -10.89 -0.16
N ASP A 89 15.13 -10.74 0.71
CA ASP A 89 15.26 -9.56 1.54
C ASP A 89 15.83 -8.40 0.73
N ILE A 90 15.27 -7.21 0.97
CA ILE A 90 15.83 -5.91 0.61
C ILE A 90 16.72 -5.50 1.78
N THR A 91 18.01 -5.38 1.54
CA THR A 91 19.04 -5.20 2.55
C THR A 91 19.67 -3.79 2.45
N PRO A 92 20.48 -3.36 3.43
CA PRO A 92 21.18 -2.08 3.34
C PRO A 92 22.05 -1.93 2.08
N GLU A 93 22.62 -3.01 1.58
CA GLU A 93 23.43 -3.02 0.36
C GLU A 93 22.63 -2.57 -0.87
N ASP A 94 21.35 -2.92 -0.96
CA ASP A 94 20.48 -2.50 -2.08
C ASP A 94 20.24 -0.98 -2.09
N LEU A 95 20.29 -0.35 -0.92
CA LEU A 95 20.08 1.09 -0.76
C LEU A 95 21.38 1.90 -0.66
N SER A 96 22.51 1.24 -0.41
CA SER A 96 23.82 1.88 -0.32
C SER A 96 24.19 2.79 -1.51
N PRO A 97 23.85 2.47 -2.78
CA PRO A 97 24.16 3.37 -3.91
C PRO A 97 23.35 4.67 -3.90
N TYR A 98 22.30 4.74 -3.07
CA TYR A 98 21.40 5.87 -2.94
C TYR A 98 21.55 6.59 -1.59
N ALA A 99 22.47 6.15 -0.73
CA ALA A 99 22.60 6.65 0.64
C ALA A 99 22.72 8.18 0.71
N ASP A 100 23.52 8.80 -0.18
CA ASP A 100 23.69 10.27 -0.20
C ASP A 100 22.40 11.04 -0.51
N LYS A 101 21.41 10.39 -1.17
CA LYS A 101 20.12 10.98 -1.54
C LYS A 101 19.03 10.76 -0.48
N ILE A 102 19.25 9.81 0.43
CA ILE A 102 18.29 9.46 1.46
C ILE A 102 18.62 10.25 2.72
N GLN A 103 17.72 11.13 3.11
CA GLN A 103 17.85 12.01 4.27
C GLN A 103 16.66 11.80 5.21
N PRO A 104 16.75 12.23 6.48
CA PRO A 104 15.60 12.20 7.37
C PRO A 104 14.38 12.91 6.75
N GLY A 105 13.26 12.19 6.66
CA GLY A 105 12.02 12.68 6.03
C GLY A 105 11.89 12.39 4.53
N SER A 106 12.89 11.78 3.89
CA SER A 106 12.77 11.29 2.52
C SER A 106 11.63 10.27 2.40
N ARG A 107 10.89 10.35 1.28
CA ARG A 107 9.90 9.35 0.89
C ARG A 107 10.53 8.45 -0.17
N ILE A 108 10.43 7.15 0.00
CA ILE A 108 11.06 6.18 -0.89
C ILE A 108 9.99 5.21 -1.38
N LEU A 109 9.91 5.03 -2.70
CA LEU A 109 9.11 4.02 -3.35
C LEU A 109 10.04 2.89 -3.82
N LEU A 110 9.94 1.74 -3.19
CA LEU A 110 10.70 0.54 -3.53
C LEU A 110 9.95 -0.22 -4.63
N ARG A 111 10.39 -0.05 -5.88
CA ARG A 111 9.75 -0.70 -7.02
C ARG A 111 10.29 -2.12 -7.17
N THR A 112 9.47 -3.12 -6.86
CA THR A 112 9.78 -4.55 -7.05
C THR A 112 8.99 -5.20 -8.19
N ASP A 113 8.10 -4.46 -8.84
CA ASP A 113 7.11 -4.96 -9.80
C ASP A 113 6.19 -6.09 -9.25
N TRP A 114 6.14 -6.28 -7.91
CA TRP A 114 5.40 -7.36 -7.26
C TRP A 114 3.88 -7.31 -7.46
N TYR A 115 3.32 -6.13 -7.76
CA TYR A 115 1.90 -5.96 -8.09
C TYR A 115 1.45 -6.86 -9.26
N LYS A 116 2.37 -7.29 -10.13
CA LYS A 116 2.10 -8.19 -11.26
C LYS A 116 1.75 -9.63 -10.82
N VAL A 117 1.99 -9.99 -9.57
CA VAL A 117 1.67 -11.33 -9.02
C VAL A 117 0.18 -11.48 -8.71
N LEU A 118 -0.56 -10.38 -8.51
CA LEU A 118 -2.00 -10.44 -8.31
C LEU A 118 -2.72 -11.10 -9.50
N PRO A 119 -3.78 -11.89 -9.26
CA PRO A 119 -4.44 -12.15 -7.97
C PRO A 119 -3.91 -13.40 -7.23
N ASP A 120 -2.73 -13.92 -7.58
CA ASP A 120 -2.18 -15.13 -6.97
C ASP A 120 -1.94 -14.94 -5.45
N ARG A 121 -2.27 -15.96 -4.66
CA ARG A 121 -2.10 -15.94 -3.19
C ARG A 121 -0.65 -15.76 -2.76
N ARG A 122 0.32 -16.08 -3.63
CA ARG A 122 1.75 -15.78 -3.41
C ARG A 122 2.02 -14.31 -3.18
N TYR A 123 1.15 -13.42 -3.70
CA TYR A 123 1.25 -11.98 -3.49
C TYR A 123 1.39 -11.59 -2.01
N PHE A 124 0.69 -12.29 -1.11
CA PHE A 124 0.64 -11.98 0.33
C PHE A 124 1.70 -12.69 1.17
N LYS A 125 2.52 -13.57 0.57
CA LYS A 125 3.44 -14.44 1.32
C LYS A 125 4.88 -14.38 0.83
N GLU A 126 5.07 -14.13 -0.46
CA GLU A 126 6.36 -14.28 -1.12
C GLU A 126 6.89 -12.96 -1.66
N GLN A 127 6.34 -11.82 -1.23
CA GLN A 127 6.86 -10.51 -1.61
C GLN A 127 8.33 -10.34 -1.17
N PRO A 128 9.16 -9.63 -1.94
CA PRO A 128 10.39 -9.07 -1.41
C PRO A 128 10.06 -8.24 -0.16
N ARG A 129 10.88 -8.36 0.87
CA ARG A 129 10.61 -7.77 2.19
C ARG A 129 11.79 -6.98 2.69
N ILE A 130 11.55 -5.96 3.51
CA ILE A 130 12.61 -5.21 4.17
C ILE A 130 13.29 -6.12 5.20
N SER A 131 14.62 -6.22 5.15
CA SER A 131 15.38 -6.98 6.15
C SER A 131 15.30 -6.29 7.51
N TYR A 132 15.54 -7.04 8.59
CA TYR A 132 15.54 -6.48 9.94
C TYR A 132 16.60 -5.38 10.08
N GLU A 133 17.79 -5.61 9.52
CA GLU A 133 18.92 -4.67 9.57
C GLU A 133 18.62 -3.38 8.83
N LEU A 134 17.86 -3.45 7.73
CA LEU A 134 17.45 -2.26 7.00
C LEU A 134 16.34 -1.47 7.71
N ALA A 135 15.53 -2.12 8.54
CA ALA A 135 14.44 -1.49 9.26
C ALA A 135 14.90 -0.70 10.51
N LEU A 136 16.14 -0.90 10.98
CA LEU A 136 16.73 -0.21 12.14
C LEU A 136 17.34 1.14 11.76
#